data_AF-A0A4S3PT81-F1
#
_entry.id   AF-A0A4S3PT81-F1
#
_cell.length_a   1.000
_cell.length_b   1.000
_cell.length_c   1.000
_cell.angle_alpha   90.00
_cell.angle_beta   90.00
_cell.angle_gamma   90.00
#
_symmetry.space_group_name_H-M   'P 1'
#
loop_
_entity.id
_entity.type
_entity.pdbx_description
1 polymer ?
#
loop_
_entity_poly.entity_id
_entity_poly.type
_entity_poly.pdbx_seq_one_letter_code
_entity_poly.pdbx_strand_id
1 'polypeptide(L)'
;MKTKVNYPFIYFLMEPNVVFVYKMETNHYLTVSDWIESGELQTFELNHEDEFETFTHENSAPLEGKGYLMQQSDMTLMVEKINKYIQKYRQLHTFSAGFDEAGYKTSTVHLVSSESAAGILRVGLERPKVVIGLPDSLSIGPLWKLDEKVGQTLRNEWLYEHINYEGDDYEYENKFANALREIEDIPGQNPIYIWYGNNADEQIGLRFLLYLLRNKTNVIYLINSTELYERYIAPNLNGQTVLHTGHIEPEDLRWLYEKNSKSQSLSDQDINQYHKEWISLSQSKEVLRLWRDHEIAEVNENNYDPLIIKTIEMLHHGQESKDFIKAGMVIGEILSGTNESINAFFLEYRIRHLIYSGVLELKGIPKSMRHYGVKLR
;
A
#
# COMPACT_ATOMS: atom_id res chain seq x y z
N MET A 1 -7.37 13.99 -22.62
CA MET A 1 -6.24 13.22 -23.20
C MET A 1 -6.75 12.02 -24.02
N LYS A 2 -6.61 12.07 -25.35
CA LYS A 2 -6.89 10.94 -26.25
C LYS A 2 -5.71 9.96 -26.20
N THR A 3 -5.99 8.67 -26.39
CA THR A 3 -4.96 7.61 -26.32
C THR A 3 -5.19 6.52 -27.33
N LYS A 4 -4.12 6.08 -28.00
CA LYS A 4 -4.13 4.93 -28.89
C LYS A 4 -2.90 4.05 -28.67
N VAL A 5 -2.97 2.80 -29.10
CA VAL A 5 -1.90 1.82 -28.94
C VAL A 5 -1.58 1.17 -30.28
N ASN A 6 -0.30 1.12 -30.60
CA ASN A 6 0.26 0.31 -31.67
C ASN A 6 1.47 -0.43 -31.09
N TYR A 7 1.23 -1.64 -30.59
CA TYR A 7 2.21 -2.38 -29.78
C TYR A 7 3.58 -2.48 -30.49
N PRO A 8 4.71 -2.22 -29.79
CA PRO A 8 4.84 -2.01 -28.34
C PRO A 8 4.64 -0.55 -27.86
N PHE A 9 4.07 0.34 -28.68
CA PHE A 9 3.95 1.76 -28.37
C PHE A 9 2.55 2.16 -27.93
N ILE A 10 2.50 3.11 -26.99
CA ILE A 10 1.29 3.83 -26.60
C ILE A 10 1.49 5.33 -26.82
N TYR A 11 0.44 5.97 -27.32
CA TYR A 11 0.44 7.36 -27.76
C TYR A 11 -0.59 8.13 -26.93
N PHE A 12 -0.20 9.31 -26.47
CA PHE A 12 -1.05 10.21 -25.69
C PHE A 12 -1.08 11.57 -26.34
N LEU A 13 -2.28 12.04 -26.68
CA LEU A 13 -2.48 13.41 -27.15
C LEU A 13 -2.82 14.32 -25.98
N MET A 14 -1.93 15.27 -25.70
CA MET A 14 -2.15 16.40 -24.82
C MET A 14 -2.46 17.66 -25.61
N GLU A 15 -3.41 18.44 -25.10
CA GLU A 15 -3.93 19.59 -25.82
C GLU A 15 -2.87 20.67 -26.07
N PRO A 16 -2.94 21.37 -27.22
CA PRO A 16 -3.83 21.10 -28.35
C PRO A 16 -3.26 20.10 -29.37
N ASN A 17 -1.94 19.86 -29.41
CA ASN A 17 -1.29 19.15 -30.51
C ASN A 17 -0.03 18.36 -30.13
N VAL A 18 0.20 18.12 -28.83
CA VAL A 18 1.42 17.44 -28.36
C VAL A 18 1.15 15.96 -28.21
N VAL A 19 1.96 15.12 -28.85
CA VAL A 19 1.88 13.67 -28.74
C VAL A 19 3.07 13.13 -27.97
N PHE A 20 2.79 12.47 -26.86
CA PHE A 20 3.77 11.68 -26.13
C PHE A 20 3.70 10.23 -26.59
N VAL A 21 4.85 9.64 -26.88
CA VAL A 21 4.99 8.26 -27.30
C VAL A 21 5.86 7.53 -26.30
N TYR A 22 5.30 6.49 -25.71
CA TYR A 22 6.00 5.62 -24.78
C TYR A 22 6.08 4.21 -25.36
N LYS A 23 7.28 3.62 -25.30
CA LYS A 23 7.54 2.24 -25.69
C LYS A 23 7.44 1.35 -24.45
N MET A 24 6.51 0.39 -24.46
CA MET A 24 6.33 -0.57 -23.39
C MET A 24 7.39 -1.67 -23.51
N GLU A 25 8.56 -1.47 -22.90
CA GLU A 25 9.67 -2.43 -22.92
C GLU A 25 9.59 -3.51 -21.84
N THR A 26 8.71 -3.31 -20.85
CA THR A 26 8.52 -4.20 -19.72
C THR A 26 7.09 -4.71 -19.65
N ASN A 27 6.95 -5.94 -19.15
CA ASN A 27 5.66 -6.48 -18.77
C ASN A 27 5.35 -6.22 -17.29
N HIS A 28 6.19 -5.51 -16.53
CA HIS A 28 5.92 -5.11 -15.14
C HIS A 28 5.01 -3.89 -15.07
N TYR A 29 4.12 -3.84 -14.08
CA TYR A 29 3.35 -2.64 -13.83
C TYR A 29 4.25 -1.50 -13.37
N LEU A 30 3.97 -0.30 -13.87
CA LEU A 30 4.77 0.88 -13.63
C LEU A 30 4.12 1.77 -12.57
N THR A 31 4.94 2.48 -11.81
CA THR A 31 4.58 3.71 -11.10
C THR A 31 4.98 4.92 -11.95
N VAL A 32 4.55 6.13 -11.55
CA VAL A 32 5.07 7.37 -12.16
C VAL A 32 6.58 7.46 -12.06
N SER A 33 7.17 7.09 -10.92
CA SER A 33 8.62 7.05 -10.72
C SER A 33 9.29 6.08 -11.72
N ASP A 34 8.79 4.85 -11.83
CA ASP A 34 9.33 3.87 -12.79
C ASP A 34 9.25 4.40 -14.23
N TRP A 35 8.14 5.04 -14.59
CA TRP A 35 7.93 5.58 -15.93
C TRP A 35 8.89 6.74 -16.25
N ILE A 36 9.16 7.62 -15.27
CA ILE A 36 10.13 8.71 -15.39
C ILE A 36 11.56 8.18 -15.50
N GLU A 37 11.91 7.15 -14.73
CA GLU A 37 13.27 6.59 -14.68
C GLU A 37 13.59 5.65 -15.86
N SER A 38 12.62 4.85 -16.31
CA SER A 38 12.83 3.78 -17.30
C SER A 38 12.46 4.15 -18.74
N GLY A 39 11.75 5.26 -18.97
CA GLY A 39 11.12 5.55 -20.25
C GLY A 39 11.90 6.50 -21.16
N GLU A 40 12.20 6.07 -22.38
CA GLU A 40 12.42 6.98 -23.51
C GLU A 40 11.05 7.56 -23.94
N LEU A 41 10.58 8.59 -23.22
CA LEU A 41 9.39 9.34 -23.60
C LEU A 41 9.73 10.26 -24.78
N GLN A 42 9.24 9.92 -25.97
CA GLN A 42 9.40 10.78 -27.15
C GLN A 42 8.23 11.74 -27.26
N THR A 43 8.51 12.98 -27.64
CA THR A 43 7.49 14.03 -27.80
C THR A 43 7.42 14.48 -29.25
N PHE A 44 6.22 14.67 -29.77
CA PHE A 44 5.95 15.10 -31.15
C PHE A 44 4.90 16.20 -31.15
N GLU A 45 4.89 17.02 -32.20
CA GLU A 45 3.93 18.10 -32.39
C GLU A 45 3.16 17.85 -33.68
N LEU A 46 1.82 17.77 -33.58
CA LEU A 46 0.94 17.65 -34.74
C LEU A 46 0.59 19.04 -35.29
N ASN A 47 0.22 19.11 -36.56
CA ASN A 47 -0.32 20.35 -37.12
C ASN A 47 -1.79 20.53 -36.71
N HIS A 48 -2.54 19.43 -36.68
CA HIS A 48 -3.96 19.40 -36.33
C HIS A 48 -4.28 18.19 -35.45
N GLU A 49 -5.21 18.36 -34.50
CA GLU A 49 -5.63 17.31 -33.58
C GLU A 49 -6.18 16.06 -34.29
N ASP A 50 -6.86 16.27 -35.43
CA ASP A 50 -7.48 15.20 -36.23
C ASP A 50 -6.46 14.22 -36.84
N GLU A 51 -5.18 14.60 -36.90
CA GLU A 51 -4.09 13.73 -37.38
C GLU A 51 -3.75 12.62 -36.37
N PHE A 52 -4.18 12.76 -35.11
CA PHE A 52 -3.77 11.87 -34.03
C PHE A 52 -4.12 10.40 -34.30
N GLU A 53 -5.28 10.10 -34.87
CA GLU A 53 -5.70 8.70 -35.09
C GLU A 53 -4.79 7.99 -36.10
N THR A 54 -4.32 8.70 -37.13
CA THR A 54 -3.44 8.15 -38.18
C THR A 54 -1.95 8.35 -37.92
N PHE A 55 -1.58 9.17 -36.95
CA PHE A 55 -0.18 9.50 -36.65
C PHE A 55 0.71 8.28 -36.32
N THR A 56 1.92 8.21 -36.88
CA THR A 56 2.94 7.24 -36.46
C THR A 56 4.27 7.96 -36.25
N HIS A 57 4.95 7.63 -35.14
CA HIS A 57 6.18 8.30 -34.76
C HIS A 57 7.35 8.00 -35.72
N GLU A 58 7.34 6.83 -36.36
CA GLU A 58 8.37 6.40 -37.33
C GLU A 58 8.53 7.34 -38.53
N ASN A 59 7.47 8.09 -38.88
CA ASN A 59 7.47 9.01 -40.01
C ASN A 59 7.73 10.48 -39.60
N SER A 60 8.05 10.73 -38.33
CA SER A 60 8.16 12.07 -37.76
C SER A 60 9.45 12.23 -36.96
N ALA A 61 10.02 13.42 -36.95
CA ALA A 61 11.14 13.74 -36.06
C ALA A 61 10.61 14.07 -34.66
N PRO A 62 11.23 13.55 -33.59
CA PRO A 62 10.89 13.96 -32.23
C PRO A 62 11.23 15.44 -32.03
N LEU A 63 10.49 16.11 -31.14
CA LEU A 63 10.79 17.45 -30.70
C LEU A 63 12.07 17.44 -29.86
N GLU A 64 13.11 18.11 -30.35
CA GLU A 64 14.35 18.31 -29.62
C GLU A 64 14.43 19.74 -29.04
N GLY A 65 14.95 19.88 -27.82
CA GLY A 65 15.23 21.18 -27.20
C GLY A 65 14.02 21.95 -26.64
N LYS A 66 12.80 21.39 -26.69
CA LYS A 66 11.61 21.92 -25.98
C LYS A 66 11.23 20.98 -24.83
N GLY A 67 11.08 21.52 -23.62
CA GLY A 67 10.55 20.79 -22.47
C GLY A 67 9.06 21.06 -22.28
N TYR A 68 8.27 20.00 -22.06
CA TYR A 68 6.86 20.11 -21.68
C TYR A 68 6.72 19.80 -20.19
N LEU A 69 6.08 20.71 -19.46
CA LEU A 69 5.73 20.46 -18.06
C LEU A 69 4.41 19.69 -18.04
N MET A 70 4.42 18.49 -17.48
CA MET A 70 3.22 17.68 -17.28
C MET A 70 2.77 17.79 -15.83
N GLN A 71 1.46 17.94 -15.60
CA GLN A 71 0.94 17.85 -14.24
C GLN A 71 1.05 16.43 -13.73
N GLN A 72 1.23 16.28 -12.42
CA GLN A 72 1.37 14.96 -11.81
C GLN A 72 0.12 14.09 -11.98
N SER A 73 -1.06 14.69 -11.91
CA SER A 73 -2.33 14.04 -12.21
C SER A 73 -2.39 13.45 -13.63
N ASP A 74 -1.84 14.15 -14.62
CA ASP A 74 -1.76 13.67 -15.99
C ASP A 74 -0.80 12.48 -16.11
N MET A 75 0.37 12.54 -15.43
CA MET A 75 1.32 11.43 -15.36
C MET A 75 0.68 10.17 -14.75
N THR A 76 -0.04 10.33 -13.63
CA THR A 76 -0.78 9.24 -12.97
C THR A 76 -1.81 8.63 -13.92
N LEU A 77 -2.56 9.45 -14.67
CA LEU A 77 -3.54 8.97 -15.66
C LEU A 77 -2.88 8.25 -16.84
N MET A 78 -1.71 8.71 -17.29
CA MET A 78 -0.93 8.03 -18.33
C MET A 78 -0.48 6.65 -17.85
N VAL A 79 0.17 6.56 -16.68
CA VAL A 79 0.62 5.30 -16.08
C VAL A 79 -0.54 4.32 -15.87
N GLU A 80 -1.68 4.80 -15.38
CA GLU A 80 -2.91 4.01 -15.24
C GLU A 80 -3.35 3.40 -16.57
N LYS A 81 -3.25 4.15 -17.67
CA LYS A 81 -3.57 3.65 -19.01
C LYS A 81 -2.52 2.65 -19.49
N ILE A 82 -1.22 2.92 -19.30
CA ILE A 82 -0.14 1.99 -19.64
C ILE A 82 -0.37 0.64 -18.95
N ASN A 83 -0.59 0.65 -17.64
CA ASN A 83 -0.80 -0.56 -16.86
C ASN A 83 -2.05 -1.34 -17.28
N LYS A 84 -3.12 -0.67 -17.71
CA LYS A 84 -4.29 -1.37 -18.31
C LYS A 84 -3.93 -2.13 -19.58
N TYR A 85 -3.04 -1.59 -20.42
CA TYR A 85 -2.58 -2.31 -21.61
C TYR A 85 -1.61 -3.44 -21.26
N ILE A 86 -0.70 -3.22 -20.31
CA ILE A 86 0.18 -4.28 -19.77
C ILE A 86 -0.66 -5.42 -19.21
N GLN A 87 -1.71 -5.14 -18.44
CA GLN A 87 -2.61 -6.14 -17.88
C GLN A 87 -3.30 -6.96 -18.96
N LYS A 88 -3.90 -6.31 -19.96
CA LYS A 88 -4.52 -7.00 -21.11
C LYS A 88 -3.51 -7.87 -21.86
N TYR A 89 -2.31 -7.36 -22.08
CA TYR A 89 -1.24 -8.09 -22.74
C TYR A 89 -0.85 -9.33 -21.93
N ARG A 90 -0.62 -9.20 -20.61
CA ARG A 90 -0.36 -10.32 -19.70
C ARG A 90 -1.46 -11.36 -19.81
N GLN A 91 -2.72 -10.98 -19.64
CA GLN A 91 -3.85 -11.92 -19.68
C GLN A 91 -3.92 -12.69 -21.00
N LEU A 92 -3.73 -12.03 -22.15
CA LEU A 92 -3.71 -12.71 -23.45
C LEU A 92 -2.55 -13.71 -23.57
N HIS A 93 -1.37 -13.36 -23.05
CA HIS A 93 -0.16 -14.16 -23.22
C HIS A 93 0.02 -15.23 -22.13
N THR A 94 -0.53 -15.04 -20.95
CA THR A 94 -0.63 -16.05 -19.88
C THR A 94 -1.60 -17.18 -20.27
N PHE A 95 -2.65 -16.89 -21.04
CA PHE A 95 -3.54 -17.92 -21.59
C PHE A 95 -2.93 -18.70 -22.77
N SER A 96 -2.04 -18.09 -23.57
CA SER A 96 -1.31 -18.80 -24.63
C SER A 96 -0.08 -19.56 -24.12
N ALA A 97 0.53 -19.09 -23.02
CA ALA A 97 1.62 -19.77 -22.33
C ALA A 97 1.05 -20.71 -21.26
N GLY A 98 0.47 -21.83 -21.70
CA GLY A 98 0.24 -22.99 -20.82
C GLY A 98 1.53 -23.58 -20.23
N PHE A 99 2.70 -23.06 -20.62
CA PHE A 99 4.02 -23.38 -20.12
C PHE A 99 4.91 -22.14 -20.29
N ASP A 100 5.61 -21.72 -19.24
CA ASP A 100 6.80 -20.88 -19.42
C ASP A 100 7.81 -21.69 -20.25
N GLU A 101 8.42 -21.07 -21.28
CA GLU A 101 9.40 -21.67 -22.22
C GLU A 101 10.64 -22.33 -21.57
N ALA A 102 10.71 -22.39 -20.23
CA ALA A 102 11.76 -23.04 -19.46
C ALA A 102 11.29 -24.20 -18.55
N GLY A 103 10.00 -24.60 -18.57
CA GLY A 103 9.55 -25.80 -17.83
C GLY A 103 9.66 -25.70 -16.30
N TYR A 104 9.61 -24.50 -15.72
CA TYR A 104 9.57 -24.32 -14.26
C TYR A 104 8.15 -24.22 -13.70
N LYS A 105 7.98 -24.90 -12.57
CA LYS A 105 6.85 -25.02 -11.63
C LYS A 105 5.94 -23.80 -11.49
N THR A 106 4.65 -24.07 -11.22
CA THR A 106 3.73 -23.21 -10.46
C THR A 106 4.48 -22.42 -9.38
N SER A 107 4.56 -21.10 -9.52
CA SER A 107 5.18 -20.24 -8.52
C SER A 107 4.21 -20.04 -7.36
N THR A 108 4.66 -20.30 -6.13
CA THR A 108 3.87 -19.96 -4.94
C THR A 108 3.69 -18.46 -4.84
N VAL A 109 2.46 -18.01 -4.58
CA VAL A 109 2.14 -16.60 -4.39
C VAL A 109 2.02 -16.31 -2.91
N HIS A 110 2.67 -15.25 -2.45
CA HIS A 110 2.58 -14.75 -1.08
C HIS A 110 1.96 -13.36 -1.09
N LEU A 111 0.91 -13.18 -0.30
CA LEU A 111 0.22 -11.90 -0.11
C LEU A 111 0.43 -11.42 1.31
N VAL A 112 0.62 -10.11 1.49
CA VAL A 112 0.82 -9.52 2.82
C VAL A 112 0.42 -8.05 2.82
N SER A 113 0.00 -7.55 3.98
CA SER A 113 -0.03 -6.13 4.31
C SER A 113 1.07 -5.88 5.34
N SER A 114 2.06 -4.99 5.19
CA SER A 114 2.27 -3.93 4.20
C SER A 114 3.46 -4.22 3.25
N GLU A 115 3.81 -3.26 2.39
CA GLU A 115 5.02 -3.34 1.54
C GLU A 115 6.32 -3.57 2.32
N SER A 116 6.41 -3.11 3.58
CA SER A 116 7.56 -3.41 4.44
C SER A 116 7.69 -4.92 4.67
N ALA A 117 6.60 -5.59 5.05
CA ALA A 117 6.59 -7.04 5.22
C ALA A 117 6.82 -7.78 3.89
N ALA A 118 6.29 -7.25 2.78
CA ALA A 118 6.54 -7.81 1.45
C ALA A 118 8.03 -7.76 1.09
N GLY A 119 8.73 -6.66 1.41
CA GLY A 119 10.17 -6.52 1.23
C GLY A 119 10.95 -7.62 1.94
N ILE A 120 10.63 -7.90 3.20
CA ILE A 120 11.31 -8.95 3.99
C ILE A 120 11.00 -10.33 3.41
N LEU A 121 9.76 -10.63 3.01
CA LEU A 121 9.41 -11.89 2.36
C LEU A 121 10.12 -12.08 1.02
N ARG A 122 10.31 -11.01 0.24
CA ARG A 122 11.07 -11.03 -1.01
C ARG A 122 12.54 -11.41 -0.77
N VAL A 123 13.11 -11.03 0.36
CA VAL A 123 14.47 -11.41 0.77
C VAL A 123 14.50 -12.84 1.33
N GLY A 124 13.63 -13.18 2.29
CA GLY A 124 13.74 -14.41 3.07
C GLY A 124 13.33 -15.70 2.36
N LEU A 125 12.30 -15.66 1.51
CA LEU A 125 11.77 -16.86 0.86
C LEU A 125 12.64 -17.31 -0.34
N GLU A 126 12.62 -18.59 -0.72
CA GLU A 126 13.35 -19.06 -1.91
C GLU A 126 12.58 -18.86 -3.21
N ARG A 127 13.30 -18.76 -4.34
CA ARG A 127 12.69 -18.75 -5.69
C ARG A 127 12.45 -20.19 -6.17
N PRO A 128 11.44 -20.45 -7.03
CA PRO A 128 10.50 -19.49 -7.62
C PRO A 128 9.39 -19.07 -6.66
N LYS A 129 9.12 -17.76 -6.59
CA LYS A 129 8.08 -17.16 -5.74
C LYS A 129 7.56 -15.85 -6.32
N VAL A 130 6.33 -15.50 -5.98
CA VAL A 130 5.73 -14.18 -6.23
C VAL A 130 5.32 -13.60 -4.87
N VAL A 131 5.68 -12.34 -4.60
CA VAL A 131 5.31 -11.65 -3.35
C VAL A 131 4.65 -10.33 -3.71
N ILE A 132 3.37 -10.19 -3.35
CA ILE A 132 2.57 -9.00 -3.58
C ILE A 132 2.27 -8.38 -2.21
N GLY A 133 2.70 -7.14 -2.01
CA GLY A 133 2.39 -6.36 -0.83
C GLY A 133 1.24 -5.41 -1.12
N LEU A 134 0.34 -5.24 -0.16
CA LEU A 134 -0.63 -4.15 -0.19
C LEU A 134 0.02 -2.92 0.48
N PRO A 135 0.24 -1.81 -0.22
CA PRO A 135 1.01 -0.67 0.28
C PRO A 135 0.17 0.26 1.18
N ASP A 136 -0.60 -0.27 2.14
CA ASP A 136 -1.58 0.53 2.89
C ASP A 136 -1.65 0.19 4.39
N SER A 137 -2.00 1.19 5.21
CA SER A 137 -2.34 1.07 6.62
C SER A 137 -3.86 1.08 6.81
N LEU A 138 -4.47 -0.11 6.75
CA LEU A 138 -5.92 -0.27 6.80
C LEU A 138 -6.53 -0.11 8.21
N SER A 139 -5.71 0.04 9.25
CA SER A 139 -6.14 0.42 10.60
C SER A 139 -6.70 1.85 10.67
N ILE A 140 -6.37 2.69 9.68
CA ILE A 140 -6.80 4.09 9.62
C ILE A 140 -7.52 4.42 8.31
N GLY A 141 -8.34 5.47 8.34
CA GLY A 141 -9.07 6.00 7.19
C GLY A 141 -10.31 5.17 6.81
N PRO A 142 -11.04 5.61 5.78
CA PRO A 142 -12.22 4.91 5.29
C PRO A 142 -11.84 3.61 4.56
N LEU A 143 -12.65 2.56 4.76
CA LEU A 143 -12.52 1.25 4.08
C LEU A 143 -13.64 1.01 3.05
N TRP A 144 -14.49 2.00 2.84
CA TRP A 144 -15.66 1.86 1.99
C TRP A 144 -15.26 1.68 0.52
N LYS A 145 -15.67 0.55 -0.07
CA LYS A 145 -15.48 0.20 -1.48
C LYS A 145 -14.02 0.29 -1.96
N LEU A 146 -13.05 -0.18 -1.17
CA LEU A 146 -11.63 -0.15 -1.59
C LEU A 146 -11.33 -0.99 -2.84
N ASP A 147 -12.19 -1.94 -3.19
CA ASP A 147 -12.11 -2.69 -4.44
C ASP A 147 -12.62 -1.91 -5.67
N GLU A 148 -13.24 -0.74 -5.47
CA GLU A 148 -13.73 0.14 -6.54
C GLU A 148 -12.96 1.47 -6.56
N LYS A 149 -12.81 2.06 -7.75
CA LYS A 149 -12.08 3.34 -7.89
C LYS A 149 -12.70 4.49 -7.08
N VAL A 150 -14.02 4.48 -6.88
CA VAL A 150 -14.71 5.51 -6.09
C VAL A 150 -14.31 5.49 -4.61
N GLY A 151 -14.18 4.28 -4.02
CA GLY A 151 -13.75 4.14 -2.64
C GLY A 151 -12.27 4.44 -2.47
N GLN A 152 -11.45 4.05 -3.45
CA GLN A 152 -10.03 4.41 -3.50
C GLN A 152 -9.85 5.93 -3.54
N THR A 153 -10.56 6.65 -4.41
CA THR A 153 -10.49 8.13 -4.44
C THR A 153 -10.87 8.76 -3.10
N LEU A 154 -11.97 8.32 -2.48
CA LEU A 154 -12.37 8.82 -1.16
C LEU A 154 -11.30 8.58 -0.09
N ARG A 155 -10.67 7.41 -0.11
CA ARG A 155 -9.57 7.08 0.82
C ARG A 155 -8.35 7.95 0.56
N ASN A 156 -7.96 8.12 -0.70
CA ASN A 156 -6.80 8.93 -1.07
C ASN A 156 -6.99 10.39 -0.65
N GLU A 157 -8.18 10.96 -0.86
CA GLU A 157 -8.54 12.30 -0.38
C GLU A 157 -8.41 12.39 1.14
N TRP A 158 -8.94 11.40 1.88
CA TRP A 158 -8.80 11.38 3.34
C TRP A 158 -7.34 11.29 3.79
N LEU A 159 -6.55 10.41 3.18
CA LEU A 159 -5.12 10.28 3.49
C LEU A 159 -4.38 11.60 3.19
N TYR A 160 -4.64 12.21 2.04
CA TYR A 160 -4.04 13.49 1.65
C TYR A 160 -4.33 14.63 2.65
N GLU A 161 -5.58 14.73 3.12
CA GLU A 161 -6.00 15.78 4.04
C GLU A 161 -5.52 15.55 5.48
N HIS A 162 -5.41 14.29 5.90
CA HIS A 162 -5.24 13.93 7.31
C HIS A 162 -3.86 13.38 7.63
N ILE A 163 -3.18 12.71 6.70
CA ILE A 163 -1.96 11.96 6.97
C ILE A 163 -0.76 12.56 6.23
N ASN A 164 0.23 13.02 6.99
CA ASN A 164 1.43 13.61 6.42
C ASN A 164 2.50 12.54 6.16
N TYR A 165 2.36 11.79 5.06
CA TYR A 165 3.40 10.89 4.61
C TYR A 165 4.59 11.70 4.07
N GLU A 166 5.82 11.35 4.46
CA GLU A 166 7.02 12.05 3.97
C GLU A 166 7.35 11.71 2.49
N GLY A 167 6.46 10.99 1.78
CA GLY A 167 6.60 10.55 0.39
C GLY A 167 5.60 11.21 -0.57
N ASP A 168 5.59 10.76 -1.84
CA ASP A 168 4.72 11.31 -2.89
C ASP A 168 3.34 10.63 -2.89
N ASP A 169 2.28 11.38 -2.60
CA ASP A 169 0.90 10.89 -2.49
C ASP A 169 0.43 10.12 -3.73
N TYR A 170 0.86 10.54 -4.93
CA TYR A 170 0.46 9.91 -6.19
C TYR A 170 1.16 8.58 -6.44
N GLU A 171 2.34 8.38 -5.86
CA GLU A 171 3.06 7.12 -5.96
C GLU A 171 2.32 6.02 -5.19
N TYR A 172 1.73 6.35 -4.04
CA TYR A 172 0.86 5.45 -3.28
C TYR A 172 -0.34 4.98 -4.12
N GLU A 173 -1.02 5.89 -4.84
CA GLU A 173 -2.17 5.51 -5.67
C GLU A 173 -1.79 4.47 -6.74
N ASN A 174 -0.65 4.67 -7.42
CA ASN A 174 -0.17 3.73 -8.43
C ASN A 174 0.21 2.39 -7.80
N LYS A 175 0.93 2.40 -6.69
CA LYS A 175 1.34 1.17 -5.99
C LYS A 175 0.11 0.37 -5.54
N PHE A 176 -0.90 1.02 -4.98
CA PHE A 176 -2.14 0.36 -4.56
C PHE A 176 -2.89 -0.23 -5.74
N ALA A 177 -3.10 0.54 -6.82
CA ALA A 177 -3.77 0.05 -8.02
C ALA A 177 -3.00 -1.11 -8.69
N ASN A 178 -1.67 -1.06 -8.68
CA ASN A 178 -0.83 -2.14 -9.21
C ASN A 178 -0.95 -3.41 -8.36
N ALA A 179 -0.92 -3.31 -7.04
CA ALA A 179 -1.13 -4.46 -6.16
C ALA A 179 -2.48 -5.16 -6.44
N LEU A 180 -3.55 -4.39 -6.67
CA LEU A 180 -4.85 -4.95 -7.06
C LEU A 180 -4.80 -5.69 -8.40
N ARG A 181 -4.12 -5.13 -9.41
CA ARG A 181 -3.94 -5.81 -10.70
C ARG A 181 -3.11 -7.07 -10.58
N GLU A 182 -2.04 -7.04 -9.78
CA GLU A 182 -1.22 -8.23 -9.56
C GLU A 182 -2.02 -9.34 -8.88
N ILE A 183 -2.89 -9.00 -7.92
CA ILE A 183 -3.80 -9.95 -7.29
C ILE A 183 -4.80 -10.50 -8.33
N GLU A 184 -5.40 -9.63 -9.15
CA GLU A 184 -6.33 -10.02 -10.21
C GLU A 184 -5.67 -10.98 -11.22
N ASP A 185 -4.41 -10.76 -11.57
CA ASP A 185 -3.65 -11.56 -12.53
C ASP A 185 -3.17 -12.92 -11.98
N ILE A 186 -3.33 -13.19 -10.67
CA ILE A 186 -2.88 -14.47 -10.09
C ILE A 186 -3.56 -15.65 -10.82
N PRO A 187 -2.80 -16.58 -11.43
CA PRO A 187 -3.34 -17.77 -12.08
C PRO A 187 -4.03 -18.70 -11.10
N GLY A 188 -5.19 -19.26 -11.47
CA GLY A 188 -6.05 -20.07 -10.58
C GLY A 188 -5.41 -21.35 -10.02
N GLN A 189 -4.36 -21.86 -10.67
CA GLN A 189 -3.63 -23.07 -10.27
C GLN A 189 -2.53 -22.83 -9.22
N ASN A 190 -2.13 -21.57 -8.99
CA ASN A 190 -1.03 -21.27 -8.07
C ASN A 190 -1.53 -21.21 -6.62
N PRO A 191 -0.90 -21.89 -5.65
CA PRO A 191 -1.29 -21.75 -4.25
C PRO A 191 -0.97 -20.34 -3.73
N ILE A 192 -1.83 -19.82 -2.87
CA ILE A 192 -1.71 -18.49 -2.25
C ILE A 192 -1.47 -18.65 -0.75
N TYR A 193 -0.45 -17.98 -0.23
CA TYR A 193 -0.19 -17.86 1.20
C TYR A 193 -0.40 -16.42 1.64
N ILE A 194 -1.35 -16.19 2.55
CA ILE A 194 -1.61 -14.86 3.11
C ILE A 194 -0.92 -14.78 4.48
N TRP A 195 0.01 -13.85 4.59
CA TRP A 195 0.72 -13.54 5.83
C TRP A 195 -0.01 -12.43 6.58
N TYR A 196 -0.16 -12.62 7.88
CA TYR A 196 -0.79 -11.65 8.77
C TYR A 196 -0.29 -11.83 10.21
N GLY A 197 -0.56 -10.85 11.05
CA GLY A 197 -0.19 -10.82 12.45
C GLY A 197 -1.34 -10.31 13.31
N ASN A 198 -1.17 -10.34 14.63
CA ASN A 198 -2.15 -9.93 15.60
C ASN A 198 -2.13 -8.41 15.83
N ASN A 199 -2.34 -7.66 14.74
CA ASN A 199 -2.50 -6.20 14.72
C ASN A 199 -3.61 -5.78 13.75
N ALA A 200 -4.13 -4.56 13.91
CA ALA A 200 -5.29 -4.10 13.15
C ALA A 200 -5.03 -4.05 11.64
N ASP A 201 -3.88 -3.52 11.22
CA ASP A 201 -3.54 -3.37 9.80
C ASP A 201 -3.55 -4.72 9.08
N GLU A 202 -2.89 -5.72 9.66
CA GLU A 202 -2.75 -7.04 9.06
C GLU A 202 -4.03 -7.87 9.13
N GLN A 203 -4.81 -7.73 10.21
CA GLN A 203 -6.09 -8.42 10.35
C GLN A 203 -7.16 -7.86 9.40
N ILE A 204 -7.17 -6.55 9.17
CA ILE A 204 -8.04 -5.93 8.16
C ILE A 204 -7.53 -6.29 6.75
N GLY A 205 -6.21 -6.27 6.55
CA GLY A 205 -5.56 -6.68 5.31
C GLY A 205 -5.92 -8.11 4.91
N LEU A 206 -5.88 -9.07 5.84
CA LEU A 206 -6.30 -10.45 5.62
C LEU A 206 -7.74 -10.52 5.07
N ARG A 207 -8.68 -9.82 5.71
CA ARG A 207 -10.09 -9.79 5.30
C ARG A 207 -10.28 -9.17 3.93
N PHE A 208 -9.59 -8.08 3.65
CA PHE A 208 -9.65 -7.43 2.34
C PHE A 208 -9.04 -8.29 1.23
N LEU A 209 -7.86 -8.89 1.46
CA LEU A 209 -7.20 -9.77 0.51
C LEU A 209 -8.09 -10.98 0.20
N LEU A 210 -8.68 -11.61 1.21
CA LEU A 210 -9.63 -12.71 1.01
C LEU A 210 -10.86 -12.26 0.21
N TYR A 211 -11.37 -11.04 0.45
CA TYR A 211 -12.45 -10.47 -0.34
C TYR A 211 -12.06 -10.26 -1.82
N LEU A 212 -10.85 -9.76 -2.11
CA LEU A 212 -10.36 -9.64 -3.48
C LEU A 212 -10.25 -11.00 -4.19
N LEU A 213 -9.93 -12.06 -3.45
CA LEU A 213 -9.81 -13.42 -3.96
C LEU A 213 -11.15 -14.18 -4.09
N ARG A 214 -12.29 -13.58 -3.71
CA ARG A 214 -13.60 -14.27 -3.58
C ARG A 214 -14.08 -15.06 -4.80
N ASN A 215 -13.64 -14.68 -6.00
CA ASN A 215 -14.03 -15.31 -7.26
C ASN A 215 -12.93 -16.22 -7.85
N LYS A 216 -11.86 -16.47 -7.10
CA LYS A 216 -10.72 -17.27 -7.55
C LYS A 216 -10.80 -18.70 -7.01
N THR A 217 -10.24 -19.65 -7.77
CA THR A 217 -10.23 -21.08 -7.45
C THR A 217 -8.94 -21.52 -6.73
N ASN A 218 -8.07 -20.58 -6.39
CA ASN A 218 -6.78 -20.85 -5.78
C ASN A 218 -6.95 -21.54 -4.42
N VAL A 219 -6.06 -22.47 -4.10
CA VAL A 219 -5.94 -22.99 -2.73
C VAL A 219 -5.25 -21.93 -1.88
N ILE A 220 -5.87 -21.55 -0.77
CA ILE A 220 -5.39 -20.48 0.12
C ILE A 220 -4.91 -21.07 1.45
N TYR A 221 -3.76 -20.60 1.90
CA TYR A 221 -3.16 -20.92 3.21
C TYR A 221 -2.98 -19.62 3.99
N LEU A 222 -3.20 -19.70 5.31
CA LEU A 222 -3.01 -18.58 6.21
C LEU A 222 -1.75 -18.80 7.05
N ILE A 223 -0.96 -17.75 7.24
CA ILE A 223 0.23 -17.74 8.10
C ILE A 223 0.09 -16.60 9.10
N ASN A 224 -0.30 -16.92 10.33
CA ASN A 224 -0.21 -15.97 11.45
C ASN A 224 1.25 -15.88 11.90
N SER A 225 1.98 -14.92 11.36
CA SER A 225 3.42 -14.76 11.59
C SER A 225 3.72 -14.49 13.06
N THR A 226 2.91 -13.66 13.73
CA THR A 226 3.10 -13.27 15.13
C THR A 226 2.88 -14.45 16.09
N GLU A 227 1.84 -15.27 15.87
CA GLU A 227 1.60 -16.48 16.68
C GLU A 227 2.67 -17.55 16.47
N LEU A 228 3.09 -17.74 15.22
CA LEU A 228 4.15 -18.71 14.92
C LEU A 228 5.50 -18.24 15.48
N TYR A 229 5.78 -16.94 15.42
CA TYR A 229 6.96 -16.35 16.05
C TYR A 229 6.94 -16.55 17.57
N GLU A 230 5.83 -16.23 18.22
CA GLU A 230 5.66 -16.43 19.66
C GLU A 230 5.83 -17.90 20.07
N ARG A 231 5.30 -18.83 19.26
CA ARG A 231 5.39 -20.26 19.53
C ARG A 231 6.80 -20.80 19.38
N TYR A 232 7.55 -20.33 18.38
CA TYR A 232 8.74 -21.03 17.90
C TYR A 232 10.05 -20.25 18.03
N ILE A 233 10.01 -18.93 18.07
CA ILE A 233 11.19 -18.06 18.07
C ILE A 233 11.32 -17.31 19.39
N ALA A 234 10.24 -16.66 19.85
CA ALA A 234 10.24 -15.86 21.08
C ALA A 234 10.81 -16.60 22.32
N PRO A 235 10.58 -17.91 22.54
CA PRO A 235 11.17 -18.63 23.68
C PRO A 235 12.70 -18.62 23.69
N ASN A 236 13.34 -18.48 22.53
CA ASN A 236 14.80 -18.40 22.39
C ASN A 236 15.34 -16.97 22.54
N LEU A 237 14.46 -15.97 22.56
CA LEU A 237 14.78 -14.53 22.64
C LEU A 237 14.18 -13.89 23.90
N ASN A 238 14.20 -14.61 25.03
CA ASN A 238 13.66 -14.15 26.32
C ASN A 238 12.18 -13.72 26.27
N GLY A 239 11.38 -14.31 25.37
CA GLY A 239 9.96 -14.00 25.24
C GLY A 239 9.67 -12.66 24.56
N GLN A 240 10.64 -12.08 23.85
CA GLN A 240 10.38 -10.88 23.03
C GLN A 240 9.31 -11.18 21.99
N THR A 241 8.25 -10.38 21.96
CA THR A 241 7.15 -10.49 21.00
C THR A 241 7.32 -9.51 19.86
N VAL A 242 6.69 -9.82 18.73
CA VAL A 242 6.64 -8.97 17.54
C VAL A 242 5.19 -8.56 17.27
N LEU A 243 4.99 -7.29 16.90
CA LEU A 243 3.67 -6.75 16.62
C LEU A 243 3.27 -6.90 15.15
N HIS A 244 4.25 -6.94 14.24
CA HIS A 244 4.04 -6.94 12.80
C HIS A 244 4.85 -8.03 12.13
N THR A 245 4.33 -8.57 11.02
CA THR A 245 5.11 -9.46 10.14
C THR A 245 6.40 -8.79 9.67
N GLY A 246 6.34 -7.49 9.41
CA GLY A 246 7.49 -6.68 8.99
C GLY A 246 8.57 -6.47 10.06
N HIS A 247 8.39 -6.95 11.29
CA HIS A 247 9.40 -6.89 12.36
C HIS A 247 10.15 -8.22 12.54
N ILE A 248 9.82 -9.24 11.75
CA ILE A 248 10.46 -10.55 11.80
C ILE A 248 11.61 -10.58 10.79
N GLU A 249 12.76 -11.13 11.18
CA GLU A 249 13.92 -11.26 10.30
C GLU A 249 13.64 -12.18 9.10
N PRO A 250 14.29 -11.95 7.93
CA PRO A 250 14.05 -12.75 6.72
C PRO A 250 14.23 -14.26 6.90
N GLU A 251 15.27 -14.68 7.62
CA GLU A 251 15.59 -16.09 7.87
C GLU A 251 14.52 -16.76 8.74
N ASP A 252 13.99 -16.01 9.71
CA ASP A 252 12.94 -16.46 10.60
C ASP A 252 11.61 -16.64 9.84
N LEU A 253 11.23 -15.67 8.97
CA LEU A 253 10.04 -15.82 8.13
C LEU A 253 10.11 -17.06 7.23
N ARG A 254 11.29 -17.32 6.63
CA ARG A 254 11.50 -18.54 5.86
C ARG A 254 11.25 -19.79 6.70
N TRP A 255 11.78 -19.82 7.91
CA TRP A 255 11.58 -20.95 8.80
C TRP A 255 10.11 -21.12 9.21
N LEU A 256 9.40 -20.02 9.51
CA LEU A 256 7.96 -20.05 9.80
C LEU A 256 7.15 -20.60 8.62
N TYR A 257 7.50 -20.23 7.38
CA TYR A 257 6.88 -20.79 6.17
C TYR A 257 7.09 -22.30 6.08
N GLU A 258 8.31 -22.79 6.29
CA GLU A 258 8.63 -24.22 6.28
C GLU A 258 7.85 -24.99 7.37
N LYS A 259 7.67 -24.40 8.56
CA LYS A 259 6.84 -24.97 9.62
C LYS A 259 5.35 -24.99 9.28
N ASN A 260 4.87 -23.98 8.58
CA ASN A 260 3.47 -23.89 8.16
C ASN A 260 3.13 -24.81 6.97
N SER A 261 4.11 -25.50 6.36
CA SER A 261 3.90 -26.43 5.25
C SER A 261 2.92 -27.58 5.54
N LYS A 262 2.61 -27.84 6.82
CA LYS A 262 1.63 -28.83 7.27
C LYS A 262 0.25 -28.25 7.60
N SER A 263 0.06 -26.93 7.45
CA SER A 263 -1.23 -26.29 7.71
C SER A 263 -2.28 -26.77 6.72
N GLN A 264 -3.53 -26.84 7.20
CA GLN A 264 -4.66 -27.11 6.33
C GLN A 264 -4.95 -25.86 5.49
N SER A 265 -5.36 -26.06 4.24
CA SER A 265 -5.89 -24.96 3.44
C SER A 265 -7.13 -24.38 4.12
N LEU A 266 -7.36 -23.09 3.90
CA LEU A 266 -8.53 -22.38 4.40
C LEU A 266 -9.79 -23.03 3.84
N SER A 267 -10.80 -23.24 4.70
CA SER A 267 -12.06 -23.85 4.29
C SER A 267 -12.99 -22.82 3.66
N ASP A 268 -13.95 -23.28 2.86
CA ASP A 268 -15.01 -22.40 2.31
C ASP A 268 -15.82 -21.72 3.42
N GLN A 269 -16.00 -22.39 4.57
CA GLN A 269 -16.70 -21.81 5.72
C GLN A 269 -15.92 -20.63 6.30
N ASP A 270 -14.61 -20.78 6.48
CA ASP A 270 -13.76 -19.70 6.99
C ASP A 270 -13.68 -18.53 6.01
N ILE A 271 -13.54 -18.81 4.70
CA ILE A 271 -13.56 -17.78 3.65
C ILE A 271 -14.85 -16.96 3.72
N ASN A 272 -16.00 -17.64 3.80
CA ASN A 272 -17.30 -16.97 3.90
C ASN A 272 -17.43 -16.13 5.17
N GLN A 273 -16.82 -16.56 6.28
CA GLN A 273 -16.79 -15.78 7.51
C GLN A 273 -15.97 -14.50 7.36
N TYR A 274 -14.75 -14.60 6.85
CA TYR A 274 -13.91 -13.43 6.58
C TYR A 274 -14.54 -12.44 5.58
N HIS A 275 -15.26 -12.93 4.57
CA HIS A 275 -16.00 -12.07 3.64
C HIS A 275 -17.10 -11.27 4.33
N LYS A 276 -17.86 -11.90 5.23
CA LYS A 276 -18.89 -11.19 6.00
C LYS A 276 -18.28 -10.13 6.90
N GLU A 277 -17.15 -10.45 7.54
CA GLU A 277 -16.41 -9.51 8.38
C GLU A 277 -15.90 -8.31 7.56
N TRP A 278 -15.33 -8.54 6.38
CA TRP A 278 -14.94 -7.46 5.46
C TRP A 278 -16.12 -6.59 5.04
N ILE A 279 -17.25 -7.20 4.67
CA ILE A 279 -18.45 -6.44 4.28
C ILE A 279 -18.91 -5.56 5.45
N SER A 280 -18.93 -6.09 6.67
CA SER A 280 -19.28 -5.30 7.86
C SER A 280 -18.32 -4.14 8.08
N LEU A 281 -17.00 -4.40 8.09
CA LEU A 281 -15.96 -3.41 8.33
C LEU A 281 -15.95 -2.30 7.26
N SER A 282 -16.14 -2.67 5.98
CA SER A 282 -16.14 -1.72 4.87
C SER A 282 -17.38 -0.82 4.82
N GLN A 283 -18.47 -1.17 5.51
CA GLN A 283 -19.65 -0.30 5.62
C GLN A 283 -19.59 0.65 6.83
N SER A 284 -18.62 0.46 7.73
CA SER A 284 -18.44 1.33 8.88
C SER A 284 -17.88 2.69 8.48
N LYS A 285 -18.28 3.71 9.25
CA LYS A 285 -17.84 5.10 9.09
C LYS A 285 -16.64 5.45 9.96
N GLU A 286 -16.31 4.62 10.94
CA GLU A 286 -15.17 4.87 11.80
C GLU A 286 -13.89 4.86 10.96
N VAL A 287 -12.94 5.74 11.32
CA VAL A 287 -11.65 5.89 10.60
C VAL A 287 -10.49 5.37 11.41
N LEU A 288 -10.74 4.80 12.60
CA LEU A 288 -9.73 4.22 13.46
C LEU A 288 -10.18 2.85 13.96
N ARG A 289 -9.29 1.87 13.82
CA ARG A 289 -9.53 0.48 14.20
C ARG A 289 -8.36 -0.05 14.99
N LEU A 290 -8.65 -0.78 16.07
CA LEU A 290 -7.66 -1.46 16.90
C LEU A 290 -7.85 -2.96 16.83
N TRP A 291 -6.79 -3.69 17.15
CA TRP A 291 -6.88 -5.12 17.42
C TRP A 291 -6.84 -5.34 18.93
N ARG A 292 -7.95 -5.79 19.51
CA ARG A 292 -8.10 -6.04 20.95
C ARG A 292 -8.92 -7.30 21.16
N ASP A 293 -8.52 -8.13 22.13
CA ASP A 293 -9.22 -9.36 22.49
C ASP A 293 -9.51 -10.30 21.30
N HIS A 294 -8.59 -10.34 20.33
CA HIS A 294 -8.70 -11.11 19.07
C HIS A 294 -9.81 -10.64 18.12
N GLU A 295 -10.27 -9.39 18.29
CA GLU A 295 -11.28 -8.76 17.45
C GLU A 295 -10.81 -7.39 16.94
N ILE A 296 -11.40 -6.96 15.82
CA ILE A 296 -11.20 -5.61 15.29
C ILE A 296 -12.22 -4.69 15.98
N ALA A 297 -11.72 -3.80 16.83
CA ALA A 297 -12.52 -2.80 17.52
C ALA A 297 -12.52 -1.48 16.74
N GLU A 298 -13.70 -1.06 16.31
CA GLU A 298 -13.91 0.24 15.65
C GLU A 298 -14.13 1.30 16.73
N VAL A 299 -13.35 2.37 16.70
CA VAL A 299 -13.38 3.40 17.73
C VAL A 299 -13.47 4.79 17.12
N ASN A 300 -13.87 5.75 17.96
CA ASN A 300 -13.84 7.14 17.56
C ASN A 300 -12.42 7.59 17.20
N GLU A 301 -12.33 8.45 16.20
CA GLU A 301 -11.09 9.08 15.74
C GLU A 301 -10.27 9.75 16.86
N ASN A 302 -10.93 10.28 17.89
CA ASN A 302 -10.30 10.95 19.03
C ASN A 302 -9.83 9.99 20.15
N ASN A 303 -9.91 8.67 19.96
CA ASN A 303 -9.61 7.67 20.98
C ASN A 303 -8.21 7.85 21.62
N TYR A 304 -7.23 8.33 20.85
CA TYR A 304 -5.87 8.57 21.36
C TYR A 304 -5.65 9.98 21.92
N ASP A 305 -6.58 10.92 21.78
CA ASP A 305 -6.42 12.30 22.25
C ASP A 305 -6.13 12.36 23.76
N PRO A 306 -6.82 11.60 24.65
CA PRO A 306 -6.50 11.59 26.08
C PRO A 306 -5.09 11.06 26.37
N LEU A 307 -4.64 10.05 25.63
CA LEU A 307 -3.29 9.49 25.78
C LEU A 307 -2.23 10.52 25.35
N ILE A 308 -2.45 11.20 24.23
CA ILE A 308 -1.56 12.26 23.75
C ILE A 308 -1.42 13.38 24.79
N ILE A 309 -2.54 13.87 25.33
CA ILE A 309 -2.55 14.92 26.36
C ILE A 309 -1.77 14.47 27.59
N LYS A 310 -2.07 13.27 28.11
CA LYS A 310 -1.39 12.71 29.29
C LYS A 310 0.12 12.57 29.08
N THR A 311 0.55 12.13 27.90
CA THR A 311 1.98 12.02 27.59
C THR A 311 2.65 13.39 27.57
N ILE A 312 2.00 14.41 27.01
CA ILE A 312 2.54 15.78 27.02
C ILE A 312 2.61 16.34 28.45
N GLU A 313 1.59 16.09 29.30
CA GLU A 313 1.62 16.45 30.72
C GLU A 313 2.81 15.81 31.44
N MET A 314 3.00 14.51 31.26
CA MET A 314 4.12 13.76 31.84
C MET A 314 5.48 14.34 31.41
N LEU A 315 5.65 14.62 30.12
CA LEU A 315 6.88 15.20 29.58
C LEU A 315 7.13 16.62 30.12
N HIS A 316 6.08 17.42 30.32
CA HIS A 316 6.22 18.73 30.98
C HIS A 316 6.62 18.63 32.45
N HIS A 317 6.14 17.62 33.19
CA HIS A 317 6.56 17.41 34.58
C HIS A 317 8.06 17.09 34.71
N GLY A 318 8.67 16.53 33.67
CA GLY A 318 10.11 16.29 33.60
C GLY A 318 10.95 17.54 33.27
N GLN A 319 10.34 18.67 32.95
CA GLN A 319 11.04 19.92 32.62
C GLN A 319 11.20 20.82 33.85
N GLU A 320 12.32 21.52 33.96
CA GLU A 320 12.52 22.56 34.98
C GLU A 320 11.53 23.74 34.80
N SER A 321 11.19 24.05 33.54
CA SER A 321 10.17 25.01 33.18
C SER A 321 9.38 24.52 31.96
N LYS A 322 8.05 24.69 31.98
CA LYS A 322 7.15 24.23 30.92
C LYS A 322 7.50 24.92 29.59
N ASP A 323 8.07 24.18 28.65
CA ASP A 323 8.42 24.65 27.30
C ASP A 323 7.98 23.64 26.22
N PHE A 324 7.99 24.07 24.96
CA PHE A 324 7.58 23.27 23.81
C PHE A 324 8.36 21.96 23.68
N ILE A 325 7.64 20.87 23.46
CA ILE A 325 8.16 19.51 23.25
C ILE A 325 8.00 19.15 21.77
N LYS A 326 9.00 18.54 21.14
CA LYS A 326 8.91 18.10 19.74
C LYS A 326 7.80 17.07 19.56
N ALA A 327 6.98 17.20 18.51
CA ALA A 327 5.88 16.28 18.24
C ALA A 327 6.35 14.83 18.11
N GLY A 328 7.48 14.59 17.43
CA GLY A 328 8.10 13.27 17.32
C GLY A 328 8.56 12.68 18.65
N MET A 329 8.90 13.50 19.65
CA MET A 329 9.24 13.02 21.00
C MET A 329 7.99 12.54 21.74
N VAL A 330 6.88 13.27 21.62
CA VAL A 330 5.58 12.83 22.18
C VAL A 330 5.14 11.50 21.57
N ILE A 331 5.21 11.39 20.25
CA ILE A 331 4.86 10.16 19.52
C ILE A 331 5.79 9.01 19.91
N GLY A 332 7.10 9.25 19.96
CA GLY A 332 8.08 8.24 20.38
C GLY A 332 7.82 7.71 21.79
N GLU A 333 7.49 8.60 22.73
CA GLU A 333 7.14 8.23 24.11
C GLU A 333 5.89 7.34 24.14
N ILE A 334 4.83 7.72 23.42
CA ILE A 334 3.59 6.92 23.29
C ILE A 334 3.90 5.52 22.76
N LEU A 335 4.65 5.44 21.65
CA LEU A 335 4.96 4.17 20.99
C LEU A 335 5.87 3.28 21.85
N SER A 336 6.79 3.86 22.63
CA SER A 336 7.63 3.10 23.56
C SER A 336 6.89 2.59 24.81
N GLY A 337 5.81 3.28 25.19
CA GLY A 337 5.03 2.98 26.39
C GLY A 337 3.86 2.01 26.15
N THR A 338 3.68 1.53 24.92
CA THR A 338 2.55 0.68 24.54
C THR A 338 3.01 -0.56 23.78
N ASN A 339 2.29 -1.66 23.96
CA ASN A 339 2.41 -2.86 23.12
C ASN A 339 1.33 -2.90 22.03
N GLU A 340 0.55 -1.84 21.89
CA GLU A 340 -0.41 -1.72 20.77
C GLU A 340 0.32 -1.27 19.50
N SER A 341 -0.07 -1.85 18.37
CA SER A 341 0.32 -1.36 17.05
C SER A 341 -0.44 -0.06 16.76
N ILE A 342 0.24 1.08 16.89
CA ILE A 342 -0.34 2.40 16.65
C ILE A 342 0.35 3.07 15.46
N ASN A 343 -0.43 3.58 14.52
CA ASN A 343 0.09 4.32 13.39
C ASN A 343 0.63 5.71 13.84
N ALA A 344 1.94 5.92 13.70
CA ALA A 344 2.61 7.15 14.11
C ALA A 344 2.09 8.41 13.38
N PHE A 345 1.75 8.29 12.10
CA PHE A 345 1.21 9.41 11.32
C PHE A 345 -0.22 9.75 11.72
N PHE A 346 -0.99 8.76 12.17
CA PHE A 346 -2.31 9.01 12.77
C PHE A 346 -2.19 9.74 14.12
N LEU A 347 -1.21 9.41 14.96
CA LEU A 347 -0.94 10.18 16.18
C LEU A 347 -0.55 11.62 15.87
N GLU A 348 0.31 11.83 14.87
CA GLU A 348 0.68 13.17 14.38
C GLU A 348 -0.54 13.97 13.92
N TYR A 349 -1.42 13.33 13.16
CA TYR A 349 -2.70 13.89 12.75
C TYR A 349 -3.54 14.34 13.95
N ARG A 350 -3.70 13.49 14.96
CA ARG A 350 -4.45 13.84 16.18
C ARG A 350 -3.80 14.98 16.96
N ILE A 351 -2.46 15.03 17.02
CA ILE A 351 -1.73 16.16 17.62
C ILE A 351 -2.06 17.47 16.87
N ARG A 352 -2.08 17.47 15.53
CA ARG A 352 -2.50 18.65 14.75
C ARG A 352 -3.94 19.05 15.03
N HIS A 353 -4.85 18.09 15.14
CA HIS A 353 -6.24 18.38 15.50
C HIS A 353 -6.35 19.01 16.91
N LEU A 354 -5.56 18.56 17.88
CA LEU A 354 -5.49 19.16 19.22
C LEU A 354 -4.91 20.59 19.22
N ILE A 355 -4.03 20.92 18.27
CA ILE A 355 -3.58 22.29 18.03
C ILE A 355 -4.75 23.13 17.49
N TYR A 356 -5.43 22.67 16.44
CA TYR A 356 -6.49 23.42 15.76
C TYR A 356 -7.71 23.67 16.68
N SER A 357 -8.02 22.73 17.55
CA SER A 357 -9.07 22.85 18.57
C SER A 357 -8.66 23.71 19.78
N GLY A 358 -7.41 24.18 19.83
CA GLY A 358 -6.92 25.07 20.86
C GLY A 358 -6.57 24.39 22.18
N VAL A 359 -6.42 23.06 22.21
CA VAL A 359 -5.91 22.31 23.38
C VAL A 359 -4.39 22.48 23.50
N LEU A 360 -3.69 22.50 22.36
CA LEU A 360 -2.23 22.64 22.29
C LEU A 360 -1.81 23.97 21.65
N GLU A 361 -0.67 24.51 22.07
CA GLU A 361 0.07 25.56 21.37
C GLU A 361 1.03 24.96 20.35
N LEU A 362 1.31 25.69 19.28
CA LEU A 362 2.22 25.29 18.20
C LEU A 362 3.43 26.21 18.14
N LYS A 363 4.63 25.63 18.01
CA LYS A 363 5.88 26.34 17.66
C LYS A 363 6.55 25.67 16.47
N GLY A 364 6.78 26.42 15.41
CA GLY A 364 7.37 25.92 14.15
C GLY A 364 6.32 25.62 13.08
N ILE A 365 6.74 24.93 12.01
CA ILE A 365 5.88 24.57 10.87
C ILE A 365 5.64 23.06 10.88
N PRO A 366 4.39 22.58 10.85
CA PRO A 366 4.06 21.15 10.92
C PRO A 366 4.29 20.42 9.58
N LYS A 367 5.50 20.54 9.02
CA LYS A 367 5.90 19.84 7.78
C LYS A 367 6.25 18.37 8.02
N SER A 368 6.73 18.03 9.20
CA SER A 368 6.83 16.66 9.70
C SER A 368 6.98 16.66 11.22
N MET A 369 6.90 15.49 11.86
CA MET A 369 6.95 15.32 13.32
C MET A 369 8.21 15.92 13.97
N ARG A 370 9.29 16.14 13.20
CA ARG A 370 10.57 16.70 13.69
C ARG A 370 10.60 18.24 13.68
N HIS A 371 9.74 18.86 12.87
CA HIS A 371 9.84 20.27 12.53
C HIS A 371 9.12 21.21 13.52
N TYR A 372 8.13 20.71 14.26
CA TYR A 372 7.35 21.52 15.18
C TYR A 372 7.35 20.96 16.59
N GLY A 373 7.03 21.84 17.54
CA GLY A 373 6.81 21.50 18.93
C GLY A 373 5.42 21.90 19.39
N VAL A 374 4.96 21.20 20.43
CA VAL A 374 3.68 21.39 21.08
C VAL A 374 3.85 21.69 22.55
N LYS A 375 2.91 22.44 23.11
CA LYS A 375 2.83 22.72 24.54
C LYS A 375 1.37 22.66 24.95
N LEU A 376 1.06 22.08 26.10
CA LEU A 376 -0.29 22.24 26.66
C LEU A 376 -0.53 23.72 26.97
N ARG A 377 -1.72 24.21 26.63
CA ARG A 377 -2.15 25.55 27.05
C ARG A 377 -2.26 25.70 28.56
#